data_AF-A0A7I8E0R1-F1
#
_entry.id   AF-A0A7I8E0R1-F1
#
_cell.length_a   1.000
_cell.length_b   1.000
_cell.length_c   1.000
_cell.angle_alpha   90.00
_cell.angle_beta   90.00
_cell.angle_gamma   90.00
#
_symmetry.space_group_name_H-M   'P 1'
#
loop_
_entity.id
_entity.type
_entity.pdbx_description
1 polymer ?
#
loop_
_entity_poly.entity_id
_entity_poly.type
_entity_poly.pdbx_seq_one_letter_code
_entity_poly.pdbx_strand_id
1 'polypeptide(L)'
;MTCAMSYLPINLQADGNAVLQTLMQLSGGIGTSITAAILAFVQQGINLYDGTNRGALFVLIFLMFNINIVILSQYFAFKGEKK
;
A
#
# COMPACT_ATOMS: atom_id res chain seq x y z
N MET A 1 -1.53 -18.06 8.67
CA MET A 1 -2.72 -17.74 7.87
C MET A 1 -3.30 -16.44 8.41
N THR A 2 -3.71 -15.51 7.54
CA THR A 2 -4.33 -14.23 7.93
C THR A 2 -5.48 -14.46 8.90
N CYS A 3 -5.69 -13.58 9.89
CA CYS A 3 -6.75 -13.72 10.90
C CYS A 3 -8.14 -13.85 10.27
N ALA A 4 -8.36 -13.34 9.06
CA ALA A 4 -9.61 -13.53 8.31
C ALA A 4 -9.88 -14.98 7.88
N MET A 5 -8.84 -15.80 7.68
CA MET A 5 -8.97 -17.19 7.21
C MET A 5 -9.39 -18.17 8.32
N SER A 6 -9.23 -17.81 9.60
CA SER A 6 -9.74 -18.63 10.71
C SER A 6 -11.27 -18.57 10.82
N TYR A 7 -11.92 -17.56 10.23
CA TYR A 7 -13.37 -17.42 10.18
C TYR A 7 -14.01 -18.11 8.97
N LEU A 8 -13.21 -18.70 8.06
CA LEU A 8 -13.69 -19.32 6.82
C LEU A 8 -13.56 -20.85 6.90
N PRO A 9 -14.58 -21.62 6.48
CA PRO A 9 -14.52 -23.08 6.51
C PRO A 9 -13.40 -23.61 5.61
N ILE A 10 -12.83 -24.76 5.98
CA ILE A 10 -11.57 -25.29 5.42
C ILE A 10 -11.58 -25.46 3.90
N ASN A 11 -12.77 -25.73 3.32
CA ASN A 11 -12.99 -25.88 1.89
C ASN A 11 -12.93 -24.55 1.11
N LEU A 12 -13.08 -23.41 1.80
CA LEU A 12 -13.07 -22.07 1.22
C LEU A 12 -11.79 -21.27 1.56
N GLN A 13 -10.93 -21.77 2.46
CA GLN A 13 -9.66 -21.11 2.80
C GLN A 13 -8.72 -20.94 1.60
N ALA A 14 -8.67 -21.91 0.68
CA ALA A 14 -7.83 -21.81 -0.51
C ALA A 14 -8.27 -20.64 -1.41
N ASP A 15 -9.57 -20.47 -1.60
CA ASP A 15 -10.15 -19.40 -2.41
C ASP A 15 -10.03 -18.04 -1.70
N GLY A 16 -10.30 -18.00 -0.39
CA GLY A 16 -10.09 -16.81 0.44
C GLY A 16 -8.65 -16.30 0.41
N ASN A 17 -7.66 -17.20 0.41
CA ASN A 17 -6.26 -16.83 0.27
C ASN A 17 -5.94 -16.24 -1.12
N ALA A 18 -6.51 -16.82 -2.19
CA ALA A 18 -6.35 -16.32 -3.54
C ALA A 18 -6.91 -14.90 -3.68
N VAL A 19 -8.12 -14.65 -3.18
CA VAL A 19 -8.76 -13.33 -3.17
C VAL A 19 -7.90 -12.31 -2.41
N LEU A 20 -7.44 -12.64 -1.19
CA LEU A 20 -6.60 -11.74 -0.40
C LEU A 20 -5.28 -11.43 -1.11
N GLN A 21 -4.65 -12.41 -1.76
CA GLN A 21 -3.43 -12.18 -2.54
C GLN A 21 -3.66 -11.28 -3.75
N THR A 22 -4.77 -11.48 -4.48
CA THR A 22 -5.13 -10.61 -5.60
C THR A 22 -5.39 -9.18 -5.13
N LEU A 23 -6.08 -9.00 -3.99
CA LEU A 23 -6.31 -7.68 -3.40
C LEU A 23 -5.00 -7.00 -2.95
N MET A 24 -4.06 -7.76 -2.37
CA MET A 24 -2.74 -7.23 -2.02
C MET A 24 -1.95 -6.78 -3.25
N GLN A 25 -1.95 -7.57 -4.34
CA GLN A 25 -1.29 -7.18 -5.59
C GLN A 25 -1.96 -5.99 -6.27
N LEU A 26 -3.30 -5.94 -6.29
CA LEU A 26 -4.05 -4.80 -6.81
C LEU A 26 -3.70 -3.51 -6.07
N SER A 27 -3.72 -3.56 -4.73
CA SER A 27 -3.33 -2.43 -3.87
C SER A 27 -1.90 -1.97 -4.17
N GLY A 28 -0.95 -2.92 -4.28
CA GLY A 28 0.43 -2.64 -4.65
C GLY A 28 0.54 -1.96 -6.02
N GLY A 29 -0.16 -2.47 -7.03
CA GLY A 29 -0.18 -1.90 -8.38
C GLY A 29 -0.74 -0.48 -8.44
N ILE A 30 -1.80 -0.20 -7.67
CA ILE A 30 -2.36 1.16 -7.55
C ILE A 30 -1.33 2.11 -6.90
N GLY A 31 -0.67 1.70 -5.81
CA GLY A 31 0.36 2.49 -5.14
C GLY A 31 1.54 2.84 -6.04
N THR A 32 2.01 1.87 -6.84
CA THR A 32 3.07 2.10 -7.84
C THR A 32 2.60 3.04 -8.95
N SER A 33 1.37 2.91 -9.43
CA SER A 33 0.83 3.76 -10.50
C SER A 33 0.71 5.21 -10.07
N ILE A 34 0.25 5.47 -8.83
CA ILE A 34 0.19 6.81 -8.24
C ILE A 34 1.60 7.40 -8.12
N THR A 35 2.55 6.60 -7.61
CA THR A 35 3.95 7.00 -7.47
C THR A 35 4.57 7.39 -8.82
N ALA A 36 4.33 6.58 -9.85
CA ALA A 36 4.81 6.85 -11.20
C ALA A 36 4.18 8.14 -11.78
N ALA A 37 2.89 8.36 -11.56
CA ALA A 37 2.22 9.58 -11.99
C ALA A 37 2.82 10.83 -11.31
N ILE A 38 3.02 10.81 -9.98
CA ILE A 38 3.65 11.91 -9.25
C ILE A 38 5.06 12.20 -9.80
N LEU A 39 5.87 11.16 -9.97
CA LEU A 39 7.21 11.29 -10.51
C LEU A 39 7.19 11.89 -11.93
N ALA A 40 6.31 11.39 -12.80
CA ALA A 40 6.16 11.87 -14.17
C ALA A 40 5.73 13.34 -14.21
N PHE A 41 4.80 13.76 -13.35
CA PHE A 41 4.38 15.16 -13.23
C PHE A 41 5.53 16.07 -12.79
N VAL A 42 6.35 15.64 -11.83
CA VAL A 42 7.51 16.44 -11.37
C VAL A 42 8.63 16.44 -12.41
N GLN A 43 8.73 15.42 -13.26
CA GLN A 43 9.67 15.39 -14.37
C GLN A 43 9.23 16.26 -15.57
N GLN A 44 7.96 16.70 -15.64
CA GLN A 44 7.50 17.55 -16.73
C GLN A 44 8.15 18.94 -16.67
N GLY A 45 8.90 19.28 -17.72
CA GLY A 45 9.48 20.61 -17.91
C GLY A 45 10.80 20.88 -17.18
N ILE A 46 11.44 19.86 -16.60
CA ILE A 46 12.73 19.98 -15.90
C ILE A 46 13.73 18.92 -16.41
N ASN A 47 15.03 19.16 -16.17
CA ASN A 47 16.07 18.20 -16.50
C ASN A 47 15.82 16.85 -15.80
N LEU A 48 16.06 15.74 -16.50
CA LEU A 48 15.70 14.39 -16.03
C LEU A 48 16.32 14.07 -14.66
N TYR A 49 17.56 14.52 -14.44
CA TYR A 49 18.29 14.34 -13.19
C TYR A 49 17.64 15.11 -12.02
N ASP A 50 17.37 16.41 -12.22
CA ASP A 50 16.75 17.25 -11.18
C ASP A 50 15.28 16.89 -10.92
N GLY A 51 14.53 16.58 -11.98
CA GLY A 51 13.13 16.15 -11.88
C GLY A 51 12.98 14.81 -11.16
N THR A 52 13.90 13.87 -11.39
CA THR A 52 13.90 12.59 -10.67
C THR A 52 14.27 12.77 -9.20
N ASN A 53 15.29 13.56 -8.89
CA ASN A 53 15.70 13.79 -7.51
C ASN A 53 14.58 14.47 -6.69
N ARG A 54 13.95 15.52 -7.26
CA ARG A 54 12.81 16.19 -6.63
C ARG A 54 11.58 15.29 -6.55
N GLY A 55 11.25 14.60 -7.63
CA GLY A 55 10.11 13.69 -7.70
C GLY A 55 10.24 12.53 -6.70
N ALA A 56 11.44 11.97 -6.54
CA ALA A 56 11.74 10.95 -5.54
C ALA A 56 11.49 11.45 -4.12
N LEU A 57 11.83 12.71 -3.80
CA LEU A 57 11.52 13.30 -2.50
C LEU A 57 10.00 13.43 -2.27
N PHE A 58 9.23 13.85 -3.27
CA PHE A 58 7.77 13.90 -3.16
C PHE A 58 7.14 12.52 -2.98
N VAL A 59 7.61 11.54 -3.74
CA VAL A 59 7.21 10.13 -3.59
C VAL A 59 7.58 9.59 -2.21
N LEU A 60 8.75 9.93 -1.69
CA LEU A 60 9.20 9.53 -0.36
C LEU A 60 8.27 10.10 0.73
N ILE A 61 7.90 11.38 0.63
CA ILE A 61 6.94 12.00 1.57
C ILE A 61 5.59 11.29 1.49
N PHE A 62 5.09 11.00 0.28
CA PHE A 62 3.86 10.24 0.08
C PHE A 62 3.92 8.84 0.71
N LEU A 63 5.05 8.15 0.56
CA LEU A 63 5.27 6.84 1.19
C LEU A 63 5.26 6.94 2.71
N MET A 64 5.99 7.91 3.28
CA MET A 64 6.03 8.12 4.74
C MET A 64 4.64 8.39 5.30
N PHE A 65 3.82 9.18 4.61
CA PHE A 65 2.44 9.44 5.01
C PHE A 65 1.60 8.15 5.00
N ASN A 66 1.69 7.34 3.95
CA ASN A 66 0.98 6.06 3.87
C ASN A 66 1.39 5.08 4.98
N ILE A 67 2.69 4.98 5.28
CA ILE A 67 3.19 4.13 6.37
C ILE A 67 2.60 4.57 7.71
N ASN A 68 2.55 5.88 7.99
CA ASN A 68 1.96 6.38 9.23
C ASN A 68 0.47 6.04 9.35
N ILE A 69 -0.30 6.14 8.26
CA ILE A 69 -1.72 5.72 8.24
C ILE A 69 -1.85 4.23 8.56
N VAL A 70 -1.02 3.39 7.96
CA VAL A 70 -1.03 1.93 8.17
C VAL A 70 -0.65 1.58 9.61
N ILE A 71 0.36 2.23 10.18
CA ILE A 71 0.74 2.02 11.59
C ILE A 71 -0.39 2.46 12.52
N LEU A 72 -1.02 3.60 12.24
CA LEU A 72 -2.16 4.09 13.02
C LEU A 72 -3.35 3.13 12.94
N SER A 73 -3.68 2.63 11.74
CA SER A 73 -4.79 1.69 11.56
C SER A 73 -4.54 0.36 12.27
N GLN A 74 -3.31 -0.16 12.22
CA GLN A 74 -2.90 -1.35 12.98
C GLN A 74 -2.98 -1.08 14.49
N TYR A 75 -2.49 0.07 14.96
CA TYR A 75 -2.59 0.45 16.36
C TYR A 75 -4.05 0.49 16.84
N PHE A 76 -4.96 1.08 16.06
CA PHE A 76 -6.39 1.08 16.36
C PHE A 76 -7.00 -0.34 16.35
N ALA A 77 -6.64 -1.17 15.38
CA ALA A 77 -7.12 -2.55 15.30
C ALA A 77 -6.70 -3.38 16.53
N PHE A 78 -5.41 -3.34 16.90
CA PHE A 78 -4.91 -4.08 18.07
C PHE A 78 -5.35 -3.49 19.41
N LYS A 79 -5.56 -2.16 19.49
CA LYS A 79 -6.15 -1.54 20.69
C LYS A 79 -7.63 -1.91 20.88
N GLY A 80 -8.34 -2.18 19.78
CA GLY A 80 -9.73 -2.63 19.78
C GLY A 80 -9.93 -4.08 20.23
N GLU A 81 -8.89 -4.92 20.19
CA GLU A 81 -8.91 -6.33 20.62
C GLU A 81 -8.76 -6.55 22.13
N LYS A 82 -8.99 -5.52 22.97
CA LYS A 82 -9.19 -5.74 24.41
C LYS A 82 -10.62 -6.23 24.67
N LYS A 83 -10.91 -7.50 24.41
CA LYS A 83 -12.00 -8.25 25.03
C LYS A 83 -11.70 -9.74 25.06
#